data_AF-A0A7S3BEB4-F1
#
_entry.id   AF-A0A7S3BEB4-F1
#
_cell.length_a   1.000
_cell.length_b   1.000
_cell.length_c   1.000
_cell.angle_alpha   90.00
_cell.angle_beta   90.00
_cell.angle_gamma   90.00
#
_symmetry.space_group_name_H-M   'P 1'
#
loop_
_entity.id
_entity.type
_entity.pdbx_description
1 polymer ?
#
loop_
_entity_poly.entity_id
_entity_poly.type
_entity_poly.pdbx_seq_one_letter_code
_entity_poly.pdbx_strand_id
1 'polypeptide(L)'
;VEFRDADLATAALSMSGVHLCGRPLTIGRPAYYQEHVEKLAAEAKANAATAARVIECTPYLHLTNVLPAKGDENAALDALGKSCRQHGEVLDACVLEGGDGGRCVLVQFGDSESAARAWAALSTCDFDGQHAVGRFL
;
A
#
# COMPACT_ATOMS: atom_id res chain seq x y z
N VAL A 1 0.18 33.20 17.16
CA VAL A 1 0.89 32.09 17.83
C VAL A 1 1.06 30.99 16.81
N GLU A 2 2.25 30.44 16.68
CA GLU A 2 2.54 29.31 15.81
C GLU A 2 2.90 28.10 16.67
N PHE A 3 2.39 26.93 16.30
CA PHE A 3 2.62 25.68 17.01
C PHE A 3 3.45 24.76 16.12
N ARG A 4 4.17 23.83 16.75
CA ARG A 4 5.00 22.84 16.05
C ARG A 4 4.17 21.92 15.15
N ASP A 5 2.97 21.54 15.60
CA ASP A 5 2.09 20.60 14.92
C ASP A 5 0.61 20.98 15.08
N ALA A 6 -0.22 20.39 14.20
CA ALA A 6 -1.66 20.70 14.12
C ALA A 6 -2.45 20.23 15.35
N ASP A 7 -1.99 19.17 16.00
CA ASP A 7 -2.62 18.62 17.21
C ASP A 7 -2.45 19.58 18.39
N LEU A 8 -1.26 20.14 18.58
CA LEU A 8 -1.01 21.17 19.59
C LEU A 8 -1.80 22.45 19.30
N ALA A 9 -1.87 22.88 18.04
CA ALA A 9 -2.69 24.03 17.66
C ALA A 9 -4.19 23.81 17.96
N THR A 10 -4.66 22.57 17.81
CA THR A 10 -6.04 22.18 18.12
C THR A 10 -6.28 22.13 19.63
N ALA A 11 -5.36 21.52 20.39
CA ALA A 11 -5.42 21.47 21.83
C ALA A 11 -5.43 22.88 22.46
N ALA A 12 -4.65 23.82 21.91
CA ALA A 12 -4.59 25.20 22.39
C ALA A 12 -5.93 25.96 22.29
N LEU A 13 -6.85 25.56 21.40
CA LEU A 13 -8.19 26.16 21.35
C LEU A 13 -8.98 25.95 22.64
N SER A 14 -8.72 24.84 23.35
CA SER A 14 -9.37 24.56 24.65
C SER A 14 -8.98 25.55 25.75
N MET A 15 -7.89 26.31 25.55
CA MET A 15 -7.43 27.33 26.48
C MET A 15 -8.13 28.69 26.27
N SER A 16 -9.04 28.81 25.31
CA SER A 16 -9.87 30.01 25.14
C SER A 16 -10.73 30.20 26.40
N GLY A 17 -10.74 31.42 26.95
CA GLY A 17 -11.41 31.78 28.21
C GLY A 17 -10.54 31.65 29.46
N VAL A 18 -9.36 31.02 29.37
CA VAL A 18 -8.40 30.99 30.49
C VAL A 18 -7.92 32.42 30.78
N HIS A 19 -7.89 32.77 32.07
CA HIS A 19 -7.41 34.09 32.50
C HIS A 19 -5.89 34.10 32.55
N LEU A 20 -5.28 34.99 31.76
CA LEU A 20 -3.85 35.28 31.81
C LEU A 20 -3.67 36.73 32.27
N CYS A 21 -2.93 36.91 33.38
CA CYS A 21 -2.73 38.22 34.00
C CYS A 21 -4.05 38.98 34.27
N GLY A 22 -5.08 38.26 34.72
CA GLY A 22 -6.40 38.83 35.05
C GLY A 22 -7.29 39.16 33.84
N ARG A 23 -6.91 38.77 32.61
CA ARG A 23 -7.72 38.96 31.39
C ARG A 23 -8.03 37.62 30.72
N PRO A 24 -9.27 37.36 30.28
CA PRO A 24 -9.59 36.15 29.54
C PRO A 24 -8.93 36.19 28.16
N LEU A 25 -8.31 35.08 27.76
CA LEU A 25 -7.76 34.90 26.43
C LEU A 25 -8.86 34.50 25.44
N THR A 26 -8.81 35.04 24.22
CA THR A 26 -9.63 34.58 23.10
C THR A 26 -8.74 33.88 22.11
N ILE A 27 -8.90 32.57 21.96
CA ILE A 27 -8.15 31.76 21.01
C ILE A 27 -9.14 31.23 19.97
N GLY A 28 -8.85 31.50 18.70
CA GLY A 28 -9.68 31.09 17.58
C GLY A 28 -8.84 30.68 16.38
N ARG A 29 -9.49 30.03 15.41
CA ARG A 29 -8.85 29.71 14.13
C ARG A 29 -8.77 30.97 13.26
N PRO A 30 -7.71 31.13 12.43
CA PRO A 30 -7.68 32.17 11.40
C PRO A 30 -8.86 32.03 10.43
N ALA A 31 -9.32 33.14 9.85
CA ALA A 31 -10.47 33.16 8.94
C ALA A 31 -10.35 32.15 7.77
N TYR A 32 -9.15 32.00 7.22
CA TYR A 32 -8.87 31.11 6.09
C TYR A 32 -8.59 29.65 6.47
N TYR A 33 -8.66 29.29 7.76
CA TYR A 33 -8.38 27.93 8.21
C TYR A 33 -9.39 26.94 7.63
N GLN A 34 -10.66 27.31 7.59
CA GLN A 34 -11.73 26.41 7.15
C GLN A 34 -11.66 26.12 5.66
N GLU A 35 -11.42 27.14 4.83
CA GLU A 35 -11.18 27.00 3.39
C GLU A 35 -9.98 26.07 3.11
N HIS A 36 -8.92 26.19 3.92
CA HIS A 36 -7.72 25.36 3.76
C HIS A 36 -7.95 23.89 4.16
N VAL A 37 -8.74 23.65 5.21
CA VAL A 37 -9.13 22.28 5.63
C VAL A 37 -10.03 21.63 4.58
N GLU A 38 -11.00 22.37 4.03
CA GLU A 38 -11.90 21.87 2.99
C GLU A 38 -11.13 21.52 1.71
N LYS A 39 -10.17 22.36 1.32
CA LYS A 39 -9.28 22.08 0.19
C LYS A 39 -8.45 20.81 0.41
N LEU A 40 -7.80 20.68 1.57
CA LEU A 40 -7.02 19.49 1.91
C LEU A 40 -7.88 18.21 1.97
N ALA A 41 -9.11 18.32 2.49
CA ALA A 41 -10.06 17.21 2.53
C ALA A 41 -10.52 16.79 1.12
N ALA A 42 -10.74 17.75 0.22
CA ALA A 42 -11.09 17.47 -1.17
C ALA A 42 -9.95 16.77 -1.92
N GLU A 43 -8.70 17.24 -1.74
CA GLU A 43 -7.50 16.63 -2.30
C GLU A 43 -7.28 15.21 -1.75
N ALA A 44 -7.42 15.00 -0.44
CA ALA A 44 -7.33 13.69 0.18
C ALA A 44 -8.40 12.72 -0.34
N LYS A 45 -9.65 13.21 -0.53
CA LYS A 45 -10.75 12.41 -1.07
C LYS A 45 -10.52 12.03 -2.54
N ALA A 46 -9.97 12.93 -3.35
CA ALA A 46 -9.60 12.63 -4.73
C ALA A 46 -8.46 11.59 -4.81
N ASN A 47 -7.47 11.68 -3.92
CA ASN A 47 -6.38 10.71 -3.83
C ASN A 47 -6.87 9.34 -3.35
N ALA A 48 -7.74 9.29 -2.35
CA ALA A 48 -8.34 8.05 -1.87
C ALA A 48 -9.22 7.37 -2.94
N ALA A 49 -10.00 8.15 -3.70
CA ALA A 49 -10.79 7.62 -4.82
C ALA A 49 -9.91 7.09 -5.95
N THR A 50 -8.75 7.72 -6.19
CA THR A 50 -7.75 7.25 -7.16
C THR A 50 -7.10 5.95 -6.68
N ALA A 51 -6.67 5.87 -5.42
CA ALA A 51 -6.12 4.65 -4.85
C ALA A 51 -7.13 3.48 -4.85
N ALA A 52 -8.40 3.75 -4.52
CA ALA A 52 -9.45 2.74 -4.57
C ALA A 52 -9.69 2.21 -6.01
N ARG A 53 -9.66 3.07 -7.03
CA ARG A 53 -9.76 2.63 -8.44
C ARG A 53 -8.56 1.80 -8.91
N VAL A 54 -7.37 2.06 -8.38
CA VAL A 54 -6.16 1.25 -8.69
C VAL A 54 -6.27 -0.15 -8.07
N ILE A 55 -6.88 -0.27 -6.88
CA ILE A 55 -7.09 -1.56 -6.20
C ILE A 55 -8.14 -2.43 -6.91
N GLU A 56 -9.16 -1.86 -7.55
CA GLU A 56 -10.23 -2.63 -8.23
C GLU A 56 -9.85 -3.20 -9.61
N CYS A 57 -8.72 -2.82 -10.21
CA CYS A 57 -8.38 -3.23 -11.58
C CYS A 57 -6.98 -3.85 -11.74
N THR A 58 -6.22 -4.04 -10.65
CA THR A 58 -4.90 -4.66 -10.72
C THR A 58 -4.98 -6.11 -10.25
N PRO A 59 -4.76 -7.08 -11.13
CA PRO A 59 -4.89 -8.48 -10.80
C PRO A 59 -3.70 -8.92 -9.98
N TYR A 60 -3.99 -9.56 -8.85
CA TYR A 60 -2.99 -10.18 -8.01
C TYR A 60 -2.88 -11.66 -8.37
N LEU A 61 -1.65 -12.11 -8.60
CA LEU A 61 -1.33 -13.52 -8.75
C LEU A 61 -0.70 -14.01 -7.45
N HIS A 62 -1.44 -14.84 -6.72
CA HIS A 62 -0.97 -15.48 -5.50
C HIS A 62 -0.29 -16.81 -5.85
N LEU A 63 1.02 -16.91 -5.62
CA LEU A 63 1.86 -18.04 -5.96
C LEU A 63 2.35 -18.76 -4.71
N THR A 64 2.30 -20.08 -4.74
CA THR A 64 2.81 -20.99 -3.71
C THR A 64 3.79 -21.97 -4.34
N ASN A 65 4.71 -22.50 -3.53
CA ASN A 65 5.81 -23.38 -3.95
C ASN A 65 6.77 -22.75 -4.99
N VAL A 66 6.88 -21.42 -5.01
CA VAL A 66 7.79 -20.70 -5.94
C VAL A 66 9.08 -20.23 -5.26
N LEU A 67 9.11 -20.24 -3.93
CA LEU A 67 10.30 -19.88 -3.15
C LEU A 67 11.01 -21.14 -2.66
N PRO A 68 12.35 -21.14 -2.64
CA PRO A 68 13.10 -22.31 -2.24
C PRO A 68 12.92 -22.62 -0.75
N ALA A 69 12.91 -23.91 -0.41
CA ALA A 69 12.77 -24.32 0.98
C ALA A 69 13.94 -23.81 1.85
N LYS A 70 15.14 -23.72 1.27
CA LYS A 70 16.37 -23.19 1.87
C LYS A 70 17.13 -22.36 0.83
N GLY A 71 17.69 -21.23 1.22
CA GLY A 71 18.50 -20.41 0.31
C GLY A 71 18.24 -18.91 0.48
N ASP A 72 18.72 -18.14 -0.49
CA ASP A 72 18.52 -16.68 -0.54
C ASP A 72 17.16 -16.37 -1.20
N GLU A 73 16.19 -16.02 -0.35
CA GLU A 73 14.84 -15.68 -0.76
C GLU A 73 14.79 -14.44 -1.64
N ASN A 74 15.65 -13.44 -1.38
CA ASN A 74 15.67 -12.22 -2.17
C ASN A 74 16.15 -12.51 -3.59
N ALA A 75 17.15 -13.38 -3.73
CA ALA A 75 17.61 -13.82 -5.05
C ALA A 75 16.52 -14.60 -5.82
N ALA A 76 15.75 -15.45 -5.13
CA ALA A 76 14.64 -16.19 -5.73
C ALA A 76 13.48 -15.24 -6.13
N LEU A 77 13.14 -14.29 -5.27
CA LEU A 77 12.12 -13.27 -5.54
C LEU A 77 12.54 -12.36 -6.70
N ASP A 78 13.80 -11.97 -6.77
CA ASP A 78 14.34 -11.20 -7.89
C ASP A 78 14.29 -11.99 -9.21
N ALA A 79 14.61 -13.27 -9.18
CA ALA A 79 14.51 -14.14 -10.35
C ALA A 79 13.04 -14.32 -10.80
N LEU A 80 12.13 -14.56 -9.86
CA LEU A 80 10.70 -14.64 -10.12
C LEU A 80 10.16 -13.32 -10.69
N GLY A 81 10.52 -12.19 -10.08
CA GLY A 81 10.15 -10.86 -10.54
C GLY A 81 10.68 -10.56 -11.95
N LYS A 82 11.92 -10.96 -12.27
CA LYS A 82 12.46 -10.87 -13.64
C LYS A 82 11.66 -11.73 -14.63
N SER A 83 11.26 -12.93 -14.25
CA SER A 83 10.43 -13.81 -15.09
C SER A 83 9.04 -13.21 -15.33
N CYS A 84 8.35 -12.77 -14.27
CA CYS A 84 7.05 -12.11 -14.38
C CYS A 84 7.08 -10.87 -15.28
N ARG A 85 8.16 -10.06 -15.21
CA ARG A 85 8.33 -8.86 -16.05
C ARG A 85 8.49 -9.17 -17.55
N GLN A 86 8.78 -10.40 -17.94
CA GLN A 86 8.79 -10.81 -19.36
C GLN A 86 7.36 -10.90 -19.94
N HIS A 87 6.36 -11.03 -19.07
CA HIS A 87 4.96 -11.23 -19.45
C HIS A 87 4.10 -9.99 -19.26
N GLY A 88 4.63 -8.95 -18.59
CA GLY A 88 4.00 -7.63 -18.50
C GLY A 88 4.58 -6.77 -17.38
N GLU A 89 3.95 -5.63 -17.12
CA GLU A 89 4.37 -4.72 -16.06
C GLU A 89 4.00 -5.30 -14.69
N VAL A 90 5.02 -5.48 -13.84
CA VAL A 90 4.86 -5.86 -12.43
C VAL A 90 4.93 -4.59 -11.60
N LEU A 91 3.84 -4.28 -10.92
CA LEU A 91 3.71 -3.10 -10.06
C LEU A 91 4.35 -3.35 -8.69
N ASP A 92 4.10 -4.52 -8.13
CA ASP A 92 4.63 -4.93 -6.83
C ASP A 92 4.79 -6.45 -6.74
N ALA A 93 5.70 -6.90 -5.89
CA ALA A 93 5.87 -8.31 -5.56
C ALA A 93 6.32 -8.46 -4.11
N CYS A 94 5.53 -9.15 -3.29
CA CYS A 94 5.80 -9.30 -1.88
C CYS A 94 5.69 -10.76 -1.43
N VAL A 95 6.51 -11.13 -0.44
CA VAL A 95 6.44 -12.44 0.22
C VAL A 95 5.51 -12.33 1.41
N LEU A 96 4.55 -13.25 1.50
CA LEU A 96 3.66 -13.39 2.64
C LEU A 96 4.05 -14.66 3.40
N GLU A 97 4.31 -14.50 4.70
CA GLU A 97 4.49 -15.62 5.60
C GLU A 97 3.12 -16.16 6.01
N GLY A 98 2.71 -17.27 5.39
CA GLY A 98 1.44 -17.93 5.70
C GLY A 98 1.52 -18.69 7.02
N GLY A 99 0.63 -18.38 7.96
CA GLY A 99 0.59 -18.96 9.31
C GLY A 99 0.43 -20.49 9.39
N ASP A 100 -0.10 -21.14 8.33
CA ASP A 100 -0.28 -22.60 8.25
C ASP A 100 -0.02 -23.20 6.83
N GLY A 101 0.29 -22.38 5.82
CA GLY A 101 0.29 -22.76 4.40
C GLY A 101 1.63 -22.69 3.67
N GLY A 102 2.71 -22.40 4.39
CA GLY A 102 4.02 -22.14 3.79
C GLY A 102 4.16 -20.70 3.28
N ARG A 103 5.34 -20.38 2.75
CA ARG A 103 5.66 -19.07 2.17
C ARG A 103 4.99 -18.92 0.82
N CYS A 104 4.29 -17.80 0.60
CA CYS A 104 3.68 -17.48 -0.68
C CYS A 104 4.16 -16.13 -1.20
N VAL A 105 4.04 -15.92 -2.51
CA VAL A 105 4.40 -14.67 -3.18
C VAL A 105 3.15 -14.08 -3.80
N LEU A 106 2.87 -12.82 -3.49
CA LEU A 106 1.87 -12.03 -4.16
C LEU A 106 2.55 -11.20 -5.24
N VAL A 107 2.09 -11.30 -6.49
CA VAL A 107 2.59 -10.47 -7.59
C VAL A 107 1.45 -9.64 -8.14
N GLN A 108 1.60 -8.32 -8.11
CA GLN A 108 0.66 -7.38 -8.67
C GLN A 108 1.07 -7.01 -10.10
N PHE A 109 0.18 -7.22 -11.05
CA PHE A 109 0.39 -6.81 -12.45
C PHE A 109 -0.35 -5.51 -12.77
N GLY A 110 0.11 -4.80 -13.80
CA GLY A 110 -0.59 -3.65 -14.36
C GLY A 110 -1.92 -4.03 -15.04
N ASP A 111 -2.04 -5.27 -15.52
CA ASP A 111 -3.22 -5.77 -16.25
C ASP A 111 -3.40 -7.29 -16.13
N SER A 112 -4.63 -7.77 -16.39
CA SER A 112 -5.03 -9.19 -16.22
C SER A 112 -4.48 -10.12 -17.27
N GLU A 113 -4.19 -9.61 -18.47
CA GLU A 113 -3.66 -10.43 -19.55
C GLU A 113 -2.19 -10.79 -19.26
N SER A 114 -1.43 -9.84 -18.74
CA SER A 114 -0.06 -10.02 -18.26
C SER A 114 0.01 -11.03 -17.12
N ALA A 115 -0.88 -10.93 -16.13
CA ALA A 115 -0.97 -11.89 -15.04
C ALA A 115 -1.32 -13.31 -15.56
N ALA A 116 -2.24 -13.41 -16.53
CA ALA A 116 -2.61 -14.69 -17.15
C ALA A 116 -1.45 -15.34 -17.93
N ARG A 117 -0.71 -14.55 -18.71
CA ARG A 117 0.49 -15.01 -19.43
C ARG A 117 1.59 -15.45 -18.48
N ALA A 118 1.83 -14.70 -17.41
CA ALA A 118 2.81 -15.05 -16.39
C ALA A 118 2.45 -16.38 -15.71
N TRP A 119 1.17 -16.58 -15.34
CA TRP A 119 0.72 -17.84 -14.76
C TRP A 119 0.84 -19.02 -15.72
N ALA A 120 0.46 -18.84 -16.99
CA ALA A 120 0.59 -19.89 -18.00
C ALA A 120 2.05 -20.37 -18.18
N ALA A 121 3.03 -19.46 -18.07
CA ALA A 121 4.44 -19.82 -18.06
C ALA A 121 4.86 -20.52 -16.75
N LEU A 122 4.58 -19.88 -15.61
CA LEU A 122 5.04 -20.34 -14.29
C LEU A 122 4.43 -21.67 -13.85
N SER A 123 3.17 -21.95 -14.23
CA SER A 123 2.49 -23.21 -13.91
C SER A 123 3.15 -24.45 -14.53
N THR A 124 4.00 -24.26 -15.54
CA THR A 124 4.76 -25.35 -16.17
C THR A 124 6.19 -25.49 -15.64
N CYS A 125 6.62 -24.58 -14.77
CA CYS A 125 7.96 -24.59 -14.20
C CYS A 125 7.99 -25.41 -12.91
N ASP A 126 9.10 -26.10 -12.71
CA ASP A 126 9.44 -26.75 -11.46
C ASP A 126 10.32 -25.84 -10.61
N PHE A 127 9.95 -25.68 -9.35
CA PHE A 127 10.68 -24.95 -8.33
C PHE A 127 11.01 -25.93 -7.20
N ASP A 128 12.28 -26.26 -7.03
CA ASP A 128 12.74 -27.25 -6.03
C ASP A 128 12.02 -28.62 -6.12
N GLY A 129 11.65 -29.04 -7.34
CA GLY A 129 10.94 -30.30 -7.57
C GLY A 129 9.45 -30.25 -7.19
N GLN A 130 8.91 -29.07 -6.94
CA GLN A 130 7.48 -28.83 -6.79
C GLN A 130 6.96 -27.93 -7.91
N HIS A 131 5.75 -28.21 -8.38
CA HIS A 131 5.06 -27.32 -9.31
C HIS A 131 4.54 -26.08 -8.57
N ALA A 132 4.67 -24.92 -9.21
CA ALA A 132 4.05 -23.71 -8.74
C ALA A 132 2.52 -23.87 -8.71
N VAL A 133 1.89 -23.40 -7.64
CA VAL A 133 0.43 -23.35 -7.51
C VAL A 133 0.01 -21.89 -7.40
N GLY A 134 -0.85 -21.46 -8.31
CA GLY A 134 -1.22 -20.06 -8.51
C GLY A 134 -2.72 -19.84 -8.48
N ARG A 135 -3.15 -18.71 -7.94
CA ARG A 135 -4.55 -18.27 -7.94
C ARG A 135 -4.64 -16.77 -8.21
N PHE A 136 -5.58 -16.37 -9.07
CA PHE A 136 -5.94 -14.96 -9.25
C PHE A 136 -6.83 -14.49 -8.09
N LEU A 137 -6.51 -13.31 -7.56
CA LEU A 137 -7.29 -12.62 -6.53
C LEU A 137 -7.87 -11.32 -7.09
#